data_AF-A0A6A6RYT7-F1
#
_entry.id   AF-A0A6A6RYT7-F1
#
_cell.length_a   1.000
_cell.length_b   1.000
_cell.length_c   1.000
_cell.angle_alpha   90.00
_cell.angle_beta   90.00
_cell.angle_gamma   90.00
#
_symmetry.space_group_name_H-M   'P 1'
#
loop_
_entity.id
_entity.type
_entity.pdbx_description
1 polymer ?
#
loop_
_entity_poly.entity_id
_entity_poly.type
_entity_poly.pdbx_seq_one_letter_code
_entity_poly.pdbx_strand_id
1 'polypeptide(L)'
;MSPVLIARDNMGYAIPPIAIVLVCMLGSGVLLVILYGMFRYYGPVNDNEGFRPMSEEQMSYIKEVRDQNLKDIAQESRRGLHAGKGRAYGR
;
A
#
# COMPACT_ATOMS: atom_id res chain seq x y z
N MET A 1 -17.83 42.09 52.96
CA MET A 1 -18.47 40.86 52.46
C MET A 1 -17.80 40.54 51.13
N SER A 2 -16.84 39.62 51.10
CA SER A 2 -16.12 39.27 49.87
C SER A 2 -17.02 38.41 48.97
N PRO A 3 -17.03 38.63 47.64
CA PRO A 3 -17.84 37.82 46.75
C PRO A 3 -17.34 36.37 46.78
N VAL A 4 -18.25 35.44 47.03
CA VAL A 4 -17.99 34.00 46.95
C VAL A 4 -17.85 33.65 45.47
N LEU A 5 -16.65 33.24 45.05
CA LEU A 5 -16.42 32.70 43.71
C LEU A 5 -17.05 31.31 43.61
N ILE A 6 -18.14 31.23 42.84
CA ILE A 6 -18.78 29.96 42.48
C ILE A 6 -17.91 29.29 41.41
N ALA A 7 -17.45 28.07 41.67
CA ALA A 7 -16.71 27.28 40.70
C ALA A 7 -17.58 27.03 39.45
N ARG A 8 -17.05 27.32 38.26
CA ARG A 8 -17.73 27.00 37.00
C ARG A 8 -17.46 25.54 36.66
N ASP A 9 -18.41 24.66 36.98
CA ASP A 9 -18.28 23.22 36.77
C ASP A 9 -18.06 22.81 35.31
N ASN A 10 -18.57 23.59 34.35
CA ASN A 10 -18.50 23.26 32.92
C ASN A 10 -17.28 23.84 32.19
N MET A 11 -16.33 24.50 32.89
CA MET A 11 -15.15 25.16 32.30
C MET A 11 -15.43 26.12 31.11
N GLY A 12 -16.69 26.49 30.86
CA GLY A 12 -17.11 27.29 29.71
C GLY A 12 -17.55 26.50 28.46
N TYR A 13 -17.60 25.17 28.52
CA TYR A 13 -18.06 24.31 27.43
C TYR A 13 -19.58 24.06 27.48
N ALA A 14 -20.19 23.91 26.30
CA ALA A 14 -21.61 23.60 26.15
C ALA A 14 -21.95 22.15 26.54
N ILE A 15 -20.96 21.27 26.60
CA ILE A 15 -21.10 19.82 26.84
C ILE A 15 -20.14 19.44 27.98
N PRO A 16 -20.50 18.47 28.86
CA PRO A 16 -19.62 18.01 29.93
C PRO A 16 -18.24 17.58 29.40
N PRO A 17 -17.13 17.95 30.07
CA PRO A 17 -15.77 17.60 29.62
C PRO A 17 -15.57 16.09 29.37
N ILE A 18 -16.21 15.24 30.18
CA ILE A 18 -16.12 13.79 30.02
C ILE A 18 -16.73 13.29 28.69
N ALA A 19 -17.79 13.92 28.22
CA ALA A 19 -18.40 13.56 26.95
C ALA A 19 -17.53 13.98 25.75
N ILE A 20 -16.79 15.10 25.86
CA ILE A 20 -15.79 15.50 24.85
C ILE A 20 -14.71 14.42 24.74
N VAL A 21 -14.19 13.95 25.87
CA VAL A 21 -13.17 12.88 25.90
C VAL A 21 -13.68 11.59 25.27
N LEU A 22 -14.92 11.19 25.58
CA LEU A 22 -15.53 10.00 24.99
C LEU A 22 -15.69 10.10 23.47
N VAL A 23 -16.13 11.26 22.97
CA VAL A 23 -16.24 11.50 21.52
C VAL A 23 -14.87 11.43 20.84
N CYS A 24 -13.83 12.00 21.47
CA CYS A 24 -12.47 11.91 20.94
C CYS A 24 -11.94 10.46 20.91
N MET A 25 -12.20 9.66 21.95
CA MET A 25 -11.80 8.26 22.01
C MET A 25 -12.52 7.40 20.95
N LEU A 26 -13.82 7.60 20.79
CA LEU A 26 -14.59 6.90 19.76
C LEU A 26 -14.18 7.33 18.35
N GLY A 27 -14.00 8.64 18.15
CA GLY A 27 -13.56 9.21 16.88
C GLY A 27 -12.17 8.71 16.47
N SER A 28 -11.22 8.64 17.40
CA SER A 28 -9.88 8.12 17.12
C SER A 28 -9.90 6.62 16.81
N GLY A 29 -10.72 5.84 17.52
CA GLY A 29 -10.91 4.41 17.23
C GLY A 29 -11.43 4.15 15.82
N VAL A 30 -12.46 4.89 15.39
CA VAL A 30 -13.00 4.79 14.02
C VAL A 30 -11.95 5.19 12.98
N LEU A 31 -11.20 6.27 13.23
CA LEU A 31 -10.12 6.73 12.36
C LEU A 31 -9.03 5.66 12.20
N LEU A 32 -8.64 4.97 13.27
CA LEU A 32 -7.64 3.90 13.21
C LEU A 32 -8.10 2.72 12.35
N VAL A 33 -9.38 2.32 12.44
CA VAL A 33 -9.93 1.23 11.61
C VAL A 33 -9.92 1.62 10.13
N ILE A 34 -10.33 2.86 9.81
CA ILE A 34 -10.30 3.37 8.43
C ILE A 34 -8.87 3.43 7.90
N LEU A 35 -7.93 4.00 8.67
CA LEU A 35 -6.53 4.08 8.30
C LEU A 35 -5.93 2.69 8.08
N TYR A 36 -6.20 1.72 8.96
CA TYR A 36 -5.77 0.34 8.79
C TYR A 36 -6.30 -0.26 7.48
N GLY A 37 -7.58 -0.07 7.18
CA GLY A 37 -8.16 -0.49 5.90
C GLY A 37 -7.46 0.16 4.71
N MET A 38 -7.23 1.48 4.76
CA MET A 38 -6.52 2.19 3.69
C MET A 38 -5.09 1.67 3.50
N PHE A 39 -4.33 1.46 4.58
CA PHE A 39 -2.99 0.88 4.50
C PHE A 39 -2.99 -0.56 3.97
N ARG A 40 -4.02 -1.35 4.30
CA ARG A 40 -4.20 -2.70 3.74
C ARG A 40 -4.42 -2.68 2.22
N TYR A 41 -5.24 -1.76 1.71
CA TYR A 41 -5.58 -1.71 0.28
C TYR A 41 -4.55 -0.94 -0.57
N TYR A 42 -4.08 0.20 -0.08
CA TYR A 42 -3.23 1.15 -0.80
C TYR A 42 -1.79 1.19 -0.32
N GLY A 43 -1.45 0.50 0.77
CA GLY A 43 -0.10 0.43 1.27
C GLY A 43 0.85 -0.30 0.30
N PRO A 44 2.16 -0.05 0.43
CA PRO A 44 3.18 -0.81 -0.29
C PRO A 44 2.98 -2.30 -0.01
N VAL A 45 3.15 -3.11 -1.04
CA VAL A 45 3.07 -4.57 -0.91
C VAL A 45 4.14 -4.99 0.10
N ASN A 46 3.73 -5.42 1.28
CA ASN A 46 4.62 -6.17 2.14
C ASN A 46 4.92 -7.48 1.40
N ASP A 47 6.18 -7.82 1.19
CA ASP A 47 6.61 -9.04 0.48
C ASP A 47 6.04 -10.35 1.10
N ASN A 48 5.46 -10.26 2.30
CA ASN A 48 4.83 -11.37 3.04
C ASN A 48 3.32 -11.51 2.79
N GLU A 49 2.68 -10.58 2.08
CA GLU A 49 1.29 -10.70 1.69
C GLU A 49 1.25 -11.30 0.29
N GLY A 50 0.86 -12.57 0.21
CA GLY A 50 0.88 -13.36 -1.02
C GLY A 50 0.16 -12.71 -2.21
N PHE A 51 0.32 -13.35 -3.37
CA PHE A 51 -0.16 -12.88 -4.68
C PHE A 51 -1.52 -12.17 -4.59
N ARG A 52 -1.53 -10.85 -4.85
CA ARG A 52 -2.79 -10.08 -4.89
C ARG A 52 -3.70 -10.76 -5.92
N PRO A 53 -4.99 -11.00 -5.60
CA PRO A 53 -5.91 -11.55 -6.59
C PRO A 53 -6.02 -10.55 -7.74
N MET A 54 -5.43 -10.91 -8.88
CA MET A 54 -5.57 -10.18 -10.15
C MET A 54 -6.80 -10.72 -10.88
N SER A 55 -7.43 -9.85 -11.67
CA SER A 55 -8.46 -10.27 -12.63
C SER A 55 -7.89 -11.32 -13.59
N GLU A 56 -8.72 -12.24 -14.08
CA GLU A 56 -8.33 -13.24 -15.08
C GLU A 56 -7.71 -12.56 -16.32
N GLU A 57 -8.26 -11.43 -16.75
CA GLU A 57 -7.75 -10.65 -17.89
C GLU A 57 -6.33 -10.10 -17.63
N GLN A 58 -6.06 -9.63 -16.41
CA GLN A 58 -4.73 -9.14 -16.03
C GLN A 58 -3.72 -10.28 -16.02
N MET A 59 -4.15 -11.47 -15.58
CA MET A 59 -3.30 -12.65 -15.50
C MET A 59 -2.96 -13.20 -16.89
N SER A 60 -3.93 -13.23 -17.81
CA SER A 60 -3.68 -13.62 -19.20
C SER A 60 -2.74 -12.65 -19.91
N TYR A 61 -2.88 -11.34 -19.68
CA TYR A 61 -2.00 -10.34 -20.25
C TYR A 61 -0.55 -10.50 -19.76
N ILE A 62 -0.35 -10.65 -18.44
CA ILE A 62 1.00 -10.84 -17.88
C ILE A 62 1.64 -12.12 -18.41
N LYS A 63 0.86 -13.20 -18.58
CA LYS A 63 1.34 -14.44 -19.19
C LYS A 63 1.81 -14.19 -20.62
N GLU A 64 1.02 -13.50 -21.43
CA GLU A 64 1.37 -13.19 -22.82
C GLU A 64 2.66 -12.36 -22.90
N VAL A 65 2.75 -11.28 -22.12
CA VAL A 65 3.95 -10.42 -22.08
C VAL A 65 5.18 -11.22 -21.64
N ARG A 66 5.02 -12.10 -20.65
CA ARG A 66 6.11 -12.97 -20.19
C ARG A 66 6.57 -13.94 -21.27
N ASP A 67 5.64 -14.53 -22.02
CA ASP A 67 5.95 -15.44 -23.12
C ASP A 67 6.65 -14.71 -24.28
N GLN A 68 6.26 -13.48 -24.59
CA GLN A 68 6.92 -12.64 -25.60
C GLN A 68 8.35 -12.29 -25.18
N ASN A 69 8.53 -11.79 -23.95
CA ASN A 69 9.86 -11.46 -23.43
C ASN A 69 10.77 -12.69 -23.37
N LEU A 70 10.26 -13.87 -23.01
CA LEU A 70 11.05 -15.11 -23.01
C LEU A 70 11.53 -15.48 -24.42
N LYS A 71 10.69 -15.28 -25.44
CA LYS A 71 11.06 -15.54 -26.84
C LYS A 71 12.17 -14.60 -27.30
N ASP A 72 12.06 -13.32 -26.96
CA ASP A 72 13.06 -12.31 -27.31
C ASP A 72 14.42 -12.61 -26.66
N ILE A 73 14.41 -12.94 -25.36
CA ILE A 73 15.61 -13.35 -24.62
C ILE A 73 16.22 -14.61 -25.25
N ALA A 74 15.41 -15.62 -25.59
CA ALA A 74 15.90 -16.83 -26.22
C ALA A 74 16.50 -16.57 -27.61
N GLN A 75 15.93 -15.65 -28.37
CA GLN A 75 16.43 -15.24 -29.68
C GLN A 75 17.73 -14.45 -29.57
N GLU A 76 17.83 -13.51 -28.62
CA GLU A 76 19.04 -12.75 -28.34
C GLU A 76 20.17 -13.66 -27.87
N SER A 77 19.90 -14.59 -26.95
CA SER A 77 20.85 -15.60 -26.49
C SER A 77 21.43 -16.43 -27.66
N ARG A 78 20.56 -16.88 -28.57
CA ARG A 78 21.00 -17.61 -29.78
C ARG A 78 21.85 -16.73 -30.70
N ARG A 79 21.46 -15.47 -30.92
CA ARG A 79 22.22 -14.53 -31.76
C ARG A 79 23.60 -14.21 -31.16
N GLY A 80 23.70 -14.01 -29.85
CA GLY A 80 24.97 -13.79 -29.16
C GLY A 80 25.93 -14.98 -29.26
N LEU A 81 25.42 -16.21 -29.14
CA LEU A 81 26.20 -17.44 -29.34
C LEU A 81 26.73 -17.58 -30.78
N HIS A 82 25.95 -17.17 -31.79
CA HIS A 82 26.38 -17.20 -33.19
C HIS A 82 27.37 -16.07 -33.53
N ALA A 83 27.23 -14.89 -32.94
CA ALA A 83 28.16 -13.77 -33.13
C ALA A 83 29.57 -14.05 -32.58
N GLY A 84 29.69 -14.82 -31.50
CA GLY A 84 30.97 -15.22 -30.92
C GLY A 84 31.77 -16.20 -31.79
N LYS A 85 31.10 -17.07 -32.56
CA LYS A 85 31.78 -18.06 -33.43
C LYS A 85 32.44 -17.44 -34.66
N GLY A 86 31.92 -16.33 -35.20
CA GLY A 86 32.49 -15.67 -36.38
C GLY A 86 33.82 -14.95 -36.14
N ARG A 87 34.08 -14.52 -34.89
CA ARG A 87 35.35 -13.84 -34.52
C ARG A 87 36.51 -14.81 -34.24
N ALA A 88 36.23 -16.09 -34.01
CA ALA A 88 37.26 -17.08 -33.69
C ALA A 88 37.94 -17.69 -34.93
N TYR A 89 37.36 -17.57 -36.12
CA TYR A 89 37.84 -18.23 -37.35
C TYR A 89 38.40 -17.26 -38.41
N GLY A 90 38.38 -15.94 -38.15
CA GLY A 90 39.01 -14.94 -39.01
C GLY A 90 40.44 -14.62 -38.55
N ARG A 91 41.38 -15.51 -38.85
CA ARG A 91 42.83 -15.25 -38.81
C ARG A 91 43.37 -15.27 -40.23
#